data_AF-A0A3C1DLP7-F1
#
_entry.id   AF-A0A3C1DLP7-F1
#
_cell.length_a   1.000
_cell.length_b   1.000
_cell.length_c   1.000
_cell.angle_alpha   90.00
_cell.angle_beta   90.00
_cell.angle_gamma   90.00
#
_symmetry.space_group_name_H-M   'P 1'
#
loop_
_entity.id
_entity.type
_entity.pdbx_description
1 polymer ?
#
loop_
_entity_poly.entity_id
_entity_poly.type
_entity_poly.pdbx_seq_one_letter_code
_entity_poly.pdbx_strand_id
1 'polypeptide(L)'
;MKIRRPFTAVLVASCVAVGGLVTAAPSLALVNYNSGDQASQDTAATSQSNGTWGDYSSGVGSRPYVQSLSVTNGGSTTTVFSGGSVGAPTPVVGDLAPVVSPINLCKIGQTPGVGSCYATPNRVQIAFGAQGSGQVDTDLANVGNQTINGSSIIDATIKLNSFSSALRWSQLNGHLLYWQTSGLGTADASVRVKFNPVTTPGIDWGTQTSGGCTATPIFDCNIAQADGSYLGASLLLSLDDTLDPALTGAVFATESAISGFLLPGGSATSPTLDLQVASSHLTSNGALNTGRLQAFLPSQSLINLYGVLPEDAPSFFTATRSNSSGTNDAPTFTRWSAGTNGGDGLLIDVNGITFSAPTYKVARKAAALKTTAKYTKKAKKTKVTASKIAACKKKSCNVFVYRLPASTNSAAVTWVGTYKLKKGKQLSVSLAKKKLTKGNRYLVVVRKGRALVTTSKGTVR
;
A
#
# COMPACT_ATOMS: atom_id res chain seq x y z
N MET A 1 -75.88 22.07 6.69
CA MET A 1 -76.45 20.80 6.23
C MET A 1 -75.50 19.68 6.63
N LYS A 2 -75.88 18.88 7.64
CA LYS A 2 -75.29 17.57 7.93
C LYS A 2 -75.63 16.65 6.74
N ILE A 3 -74.80 15.65 6.45
CA ILE A 3 -75.19 14.23 6.52
C ILE A 3 -73.92 13.37 6.41
N ARG A 4 -73.89 12.34 7.26
CA ARG A 4 -72.85 11.33 7.49
C ARG A 4 -73.21 10.03 6.73
N ARG A 5 -72.17 9.24 6.40
CA ARG A 5 -72.10 7.76 6.17
C ARG A 5 -72.66 7.24 4.81
N PRO A 6 -72.29 6.02 4.30
CA PRO A 6 -71.59 4.90 4.94
C PRO A 6 -70.48 4.18 4.11
N PHE A 7 -69.91 3.14 4.74
CA PHE A 7 -69.07 2.06 4.21
C PHE A 7 -69.65 1.34 2.98
N THR A 8 -68.79 0.86 2.07
CA THR A 8 -69.01 -0.40 1.35
C THR A 8 -67.67 -1.05 1.04
N ALA A 9 -67.41 -2.19 1.68
CA ALA A 9 -66.30 -3.07 1.33
C ALA A 9 -66.70 -3.86 0.08
N VAL A 10 -65.88 -3.81 -0.96
CA VAL A 10 -66.00 -4.69 -2.12
C VAL A 10 -64.78 -5.60 -2.15
N LEU A 11 -65.00 -6.86 -1.78
CA LEU A 11 -64.14 -7.98 -2.09
C LEU A 11 -64.25 -8.25 -3.60
N VAL A 12 -63.15 -8.06 -4.34
CA VAL A 12 -63.01 -8.68 -5.66
C VAL A 12 -61.81 -9.61 -5.60
N ALA A 13 -62.12 -10.90 -5.60
CA ALA A 13 -61.18 -11.98 -5.79
C ALA A 13 -60.44 -11.79 -7.12
N SER A 14 -59.11 -11.64 -7.05
CA SER A 14 -58.25 -11.66 -8.23
C SER A 14 -57.55 -13.02 -8.27
N CYS A 15 -57.83 -13.76 -9.33
CA CYS A 15 -57.37 -15.11 -9.57
C CYS A 15 -55.84 -15.21 -9.56
N VAL A 16 -55.33 -16.25 -8.92
CA VAL A 16 -53.93 -16.68 -9.00
C VAL A 16 -53.68 -17.19 -10.43
N ALA A 17 -53.10 -16.34 -11.27
CA ALA A 17 -52.44 -16.80 -12.49
C ALA A 17 -51.03 -17.28 -12.10
N VAL A 18 -50.87 -18.61 -11.99
CA VAL A 18 -49.56 -19.27 -11.95
C VAL A 18 -48.95 -19.14 -13.36
N GLY A 19 -48.41 -17.97 -13.66
CA GLY A 19 -47.55 -17.75 -14.81
C GLY A 19 -46.12 -18.04 -14.38
N GLY A 20 -45.54 -19.12 -14.91
CA GLY A 20 -44.17 -19.53 -14.61
C GLY A 20 -43.19 -18.37 -14.78
N LEU A 21 -42.63 -17.90 -13.66
CA LEU A 21 -41.40 -17.14 -13.64
C LEU A 21 -40.30 -18.07 -14.15
N VAL A 22 -40.08 -18.05 -15.46
CA VAL A 22 -38.75 -18.33 -15.99
C VAL A 22 -37.87 -17.24 -15.41
N THR A 23 -37.21 -17.54 -14.29
CA THR A 23 -36.10 -16.73 -13.78
C THR A 23 -35.03 -16.81 -14.86
N ALA A 24 -35.06 -15.89 -15.81
CA ALA A 24 -33.89 -15.61 -16.62
C ALA A 24 -32.80 -15.29 -15.61
N ALA A 25 -31.78 -16.16 -15.56
CA ALA A 25 -30.57 -15.83 -14.83
C ALA A 25 -30.13 -14.44 -15.32
N PRO A 26 -29.85 -13.47 -14.43
CA PRO A 26 -29.32 -12.20 -14.88
C PRO A 26 -28.10 -12.51 -15.73
N SER A 27 -28.14 -12.13 -17.01
CA SER A 27 -26.96 -12.16 -17.86
C SER A 27 -25.96 -11.22 -17.22
N LEU A 28 -24.95 -11.77 -16.55
CA LEU A 28 -23.79 -11.02 -16.09
C LEU A 28 -23.23 -10.33 -17.33
N ALA A 29 -23.25 -9.00 -17.35
CA ALA A 29 -22.53 -8.26 -18.38
C ALA A 29 -21.07 -8.72 -18.32
N LEU A 30 -20.51 -9.16 -19.45
CA LEU A 30 -19.08 -9.46 -19.57
C LEU A 30 -18.33 -8.14 -19.43
N VAL A 31 -17.93 -7.80 -18.21
CA VAL A 31 -16.93 -6.75 -17.99
C VAL A 31 -15.64 -7.25 -18.65
N ASN A 32 -15.15 -6.50 -19.64
CA ASN A 32 -13.93 -6.88 -20.35
C ASN A 32 -12.71 -6.49 -19.51
N TYR A 33 -11.90 -7.48 -19.13
CA TYR A 33 -10.73 -7.33 -18.27
C TYR A 33 -9.40 -7.41 -19.05
N ASN A 34 -9.41 -7.09 -20.34
CA ASN A 34 -8.23 -7.19 -21.18
C ASN A 34 -7.37 -5.92 -21.09
N SER A 35 -6.07 -6.15 -20.96
CA SER A 35 -5.02 -5.15 -21.19
C SER A 35 -4.31 -5.45 -22.51
N GLY A 36 -3.74 -4.43 -23.15
CA GLY A 36 -2.81 -4.68 -24.26
C GLY A 36 -1.58 -5.45 -23.75
N ASP A 37 -1.03 -6.34 -24.57
CA ASP A 37 0.17 -7.09 -24.19
C ASP A 37 1.42 -6.20 -24.08
N GLN A 38 2.56 -6.77 -23.65
CA GLN A 38 3.78 -5.98 -23.47
C GLN A 38 4.26 -5.32 -24.79
N ALA A 39 4.09 -5.96 -25.94
CA ALA A 39 4.47 -5.39 -27.23
C ALA A 39 3.65 -4.15 -27.57
N SER A 40 2.34 -4.17 -27.25
CA SER A 40 1.47 -3.00 -27.40
C SER A 40 1.90 -1.85 -26.47
N GLN A 41 2.36 -2.16 -25.26
CA GLN A 41 2.87 -1.16 -24.31
C GLN A 41 4.25 -0.62 -24.69
N ASP A 42 4.99 -1.32 -25.56
CA ASP A 42 6.31 -0.91 -26.05
C ASP A 42 6.22 -0.12 -27.37
N THR A 43 5.02 -0.01 -27.95
CA THR A 43 4.75 0.74 -29.18
C THR A 43 4.12 2.09 -28.87
N ALA A 44 4.62 3.18 -29.46
CA ALA A 44 4.14 4.54 -29.20
C ALA A 44 2.61 4.68 -29.38
N ALA A 45 1.96 5.39 -28.46
CA ALA A 45 0.51 5.45 -28.38
C ALA A 45 -0.09 6.30 -29.51
N THR A 46 -0.86 5.67 -30.40
CA THR A 46 -1.64 6.38 -31.44
C THR A 46 -3.06 6.71 -30.96
N SER A 47 -3.76 5.76 -30.32
CA SER A 47 -5.18 5.88 -29.93
C SER A 47 -5.47 5.87 -28.43
N GLN A 48 -4.47 5.59 -27.57
CA GLN A 48 -4.67 5.52 -26.12
C GLN A 48 -4.78 6.92 -25.50
N SER A 49 -5.41 7.06 -24.33
CA SER A 49 -5.50 8.35 -23.63
C SER A 49 -4.16 8.79 -23.01
N ASN A 50 -3.30 7.85 -22.64
CA ASN A 50 -1.96 8.06 -22.10
C ASN A 50 -0.88 7.61 -23.10
N GLY A 51 0.35 8.08 -22.92
CA GLY A 51 1.54 7.56 -23.63
C GLY A 51 1.96 6.18 -23.13
N THR A 52 2.64 5.43 -23.99
CA THR A 52 3.21 4.10 -23.71
C THR A 52 4.75 4.15 -23.61
N TRP A 53 5.44 3.03 -23.38
CA TRP A 53 6.90 3.03 -23.32
C TRP A 53 7.57 3.45 -24.64
N GLY A 54 6.87 3.29 -25.78
CA GLY A 54 7.34 3.81 -27.06
C GLY A 54 7.37 5.34 -27.12
N ASP A 55 6.62 6.03 -26.26
CA ASP A 55 6.64 7.49 -26.12
C ASP A 55 7.73 7.98 -25.15
N TYR A 56 8.35 7.09 -24.38
CA TYR A 56 9.33 7.48 -23.36
C TYR A 56 10.65 7.88 -24.01
N SER A 57 11.12 9.10 -23.73
CA SER A 57 12.32 9.67 -24.35
C SER A 57 13.61 8.89 -24.09
N SER A 58 13.69 8.15 -22.98
CA SER A 58 14.83 7.27 -22.66
C SER A 58 14.69 5.86 -23.27
N GLY A 59 13.67 5.65 -24.11
CA GLY A 59 13.39 4.42 -24.83
C GLY A 59 12.82 3.28 -23.98
N VAL A 60 12.25 2.30 -24.66
CA VAL A 60 11.70 1.07 -24.06
C VAL A 60 12.75 0.36 -23.19
N GLY A 61 14.02 0.36 -23.61
CA GLY A 61 15.15 -0.24 -22.87
C GLY A 61 15.32 0.24 -21.42
N SER A 62 14.75 1.40 -21.05
CA SER A 62 14.84 1.98 -19.71
C SER A 62 13.73 1.54 -18.75
N ARG A 63 12.70 0.83 -19.24
CA ARG A 63 11.53 0.47 -18.42
C ARG A 63 11.86 -0.59 -17.35
N PRO A 64 11.07 -0.67 -16.26
CA PRO A 64 11.09 -1.83 -15.38
C PRO A 64 10.66 -3.11 -16.10
N TYR A 65 11.11 -4.26 -15.61
CA TYR A 65 10.73 -5.56 -16.18
C TYR A 65 10.66 -6.64 -15.10
N VAL A 66 9.87 -7.68 -15.35
CA VAL A 66 9.81 -8.86 -14.48
C VAL A 66 10.96 -9.80 -14.86
N GLN A 67 11.88 -10.02 -13.94
CA GLN A 67 13.06 -10.87 -14.13
C GLN A 67 12.74 -12.35 -13.89
N SER A 68 11.82 -12.66 -12.99
CA SER A 68 11.40 -14.03 -12.71
C SER A 68 9.95 -14.05 -12.26
N LEU A 69 9.23 -15.09 -12.66
CA LEU A 69 7.85 -15.32 -12.28
C LEU A 69 7.61 -16.81 -12.02
N SER A 70 6.96 -17.11 -10.90
CA SER A 70 6.56 -18.47 -10.56
C SER A 70 5.22 -18.48 -9.82
N VAL A 71 4.53 -19.60 -9.91
CA VAL A 71 3.25 -19.85 -9.25
C VAL A 71 3.41 -21.05 -8.34
N THR A 72 2.94 -20.96 -7.10
CA THR A 72 2.79 -22.11 -6.22
C THR A 72 1.31 -22.40 -5.99
N ASN A 73 0.86 -23.61 -6.29
CA ASN A 73 -0.51 -24.06 -6.06
C ASN A 73 -0.48 -25.46 -5.42
N GLY A 74 -1.26 -25.68 -4.35
CA GLY A 74 -1.29 -26.98 -3.67
C GLY A 74 0.07 -27.46 -3.13
N GLY A 75 0.99 -26.54 -2.83
CA GLY A 75 2.37 -26.85 -2.39
C GLY A 75 3.36 -27.14 -3.52
N SER A 76 2.93 -27.20 -4.78
CA SER A 76 3.82 -27.38 -5.94
C SER A 76 4.13 -26.04 -6.59
N THR A 77 5.41 -25.76 -6.84
CA THR A 77 5.87 -24.53 -7.51
C THR A 77 6.21 -24.79 -8.97
N THR A 78 5.57 -24.04 -9.87
CA THR A 78 5.87 -24.02 -11.30
C THR A 78 6.56 -22.70 -11.64
N THR A 79 7.77 -22.77 -12.19
CA THR A 79 8.43 -21.60 -12.78
C THR A 79 7.74 -21.28 -14.11
N VAL A 80 7.23 -20.05 -14.23
CA VAL A 80 6.68 -19.56 -15.51
C VAL A 80 7.84 -19.12 -16.40
N PHE A 81 8.74 -18.30 -15.86
CA PHE A 81 10.01 -17.98 -16.50
C PHE A 81 11.06 -17.51 -15.49
N SER A 82 12.33 -17.57 -15.90
CA SER A 82 13.47 -17.01 -15.18
C SER A 82 14.42 -16.33 -16.15
N GLY A 83 15.08 -15.24 -15.72
CA GLY A 83 15.98 -14.48 -16.59
C GLY A 83 15.28 -13.52 -17.56
N GLY A 84 14.07 -13.07 -17.21
CA GLY A 84 13.35 -12.04 -17.97
C GLY A 84 14.17 -10.75 -18.11
N SER A 85 13.93 -10.04 -19.20
CA SER A 85 14.58 -8.78 -19.57
C SER A 85 13.61 -7.93 -20.41
N VAL A 86 13.97 -6.67 -20.71
CA VAL A 86 13.13 -5.79 -21.55
C VAL A 86 12.88 -6.38 -22.95
N GLY A 87 13.84 -7.12 -23.49
CA GLY A 87 13.73 -7.79 -24.79
C GLY A 87 13.40 -9.28 -24.71
N ALA A 88 12.92 -9.77 -23.56
CA ALA A 88 12.51 -11.16 -23.43
C ALA A 88 11.36 -11.48 -24.40
N PRO A 89 11.30 -12.71 -24.94
CA PRO A 89 10.20 -13.11 -25.80
C PRO A 89 8.87 -13.00 -25.06
N THR A 90 7.81 -12.69 -25.81
CA THR A 90 6.45 -12.71 -25.30
C THR A 90 6.14 -14.08 -24.69
N PRO A 91 5.49 -14.15 -23.52
CA PRO A 91 5.03 -15.41 -22.95
C PRO A 91 4.20 -16.23 -23.93
N VAL A 92 4.12 -17.55 -23.71
CA VAL A 92 3.30 -18.42 -24.55
C VAL A 92 1.83 -18.13 -24.29
N VAL A 93 0.99 -18.19 -25.32
CA VAL A 93 -0.47 -18.07 -25.15
C VAL A 93 -0.97 -19.09 -24.12
N GLY A 94 -1.78 -18.62 -23.18
CA GLY A 94 -2.29 -19.39 -22.04
C GLY A 94 -1.39 -19.38 -20.79
N ASP A 95 -0.16 -18.88 -20.88
CA ASP A 95 0.70 -18.68 -19.70
C ASP A 95 0.28 -17.45 -18.90
N LEU A 96 0.63 -17.46 -17.62
CA LEU A 96 0.67 -16.26 -16.81
C LEU A 96 1.70 -15.28 -17.37
N ALA A 97 1.23 -14.11 -17.80
CA ALA A 97 2.06 -13.03 -18.31
C ALA A 97 1.96 -11.78 -17.42
N PRO A 98 3.09 -11.15 -17.09
CA PRO A 98 3.10 -9.80 -16.57
C PRO A 98 3.15 -8.77 -17.72
N VAL A 99 2.36 -7.71 -17.62
CA VAL A 99 2.45 -6.54 -18.49
C VAL A 99 2.89 -5.34 -17.66
N VAL A 100 3.99 -4.71 -18.04
CA VAL A 100 4.51 -3.50 -17.42
C VAL A 100 4.10 -2.30 -18.25
N SER A 101 3.28 -1.42 -17.68
CA SER A 101 2.73 -0.23 -18.35
C SER A 101 3.09 1.05 -17.61
N PRO A 102 3.45 2.14 -18.31
CA PRO A 102 3.61 3.43 -17.70
C PRO A 102 2.23 4.04 -17.43
N ILE A 103 2.09 4.79 -16.34
CA ILE A 103 0.85 5.50 -16.01
C ILE A 103 1.15 7.01 -16.02
N ASN A 104 0.24 7.77 -16.64
CA ASN A 104 0.34 9.22 -16.87
C ASN A 104 1.57 9.66 -17.66
N LEU A 105 2.13 8.83 -18.54
CA LEU A 105 3.20 9.25 -19.44
C LEU A 105 2.64 10.13 -20.55
N CYS A 106 3.35 11.22 -20.88
CA CYS A 106 3.01 12.06 -22.02
C CYS A 106 3.30 11.33 -23.33
N LYS A 107 2.44 11.51 -24.33
CA LYS A 107 2.75 11.12 -25.70
C LYS A 107 3.85 11.99 -26.30
N ILE A 108 4.51 11.49 -27.33
CA ILE A 108 5.44 12.31 -28.13
C ILE A 108 4.71 13.58 -28.62
N GLY A 109 5.32 14.74 -28.38
CA GLY A 109 4.76 16.05 -28.75
C GLY A 109 3.75 16.64 -27.76
N GLN A 110 3.36 15.92 -26.71
CA GLN A 110 2.51 16.45 -25.64
C GLN A 110 3.35 17.15 -24.57
N THR A 111 2.95 18.37 -24.19
CA THR A 111 3.63 19.12 -23.12
C THR A 111 3.28 18.56 -21.74
N PRO A 112 4.26 18.23 -20.89
CA PRO A 112 4.02 17.77 -19.52
C PRO A 112 3.27 18.81 -18.66
N GLY A 113 2.37 18.32 -17.81
CA GLY A 113 1.58 19.14 -16.91
C GLY A 113 1.02 18.34 -15.74
N VAL A 114 1.10 18.92 -14.53
CA VAL A 114 0.60 18.29 -13.30
C VAL A 114 -0.89 18.00 -13.45
N GLY A 115 -1.29 16.75 -13.13
CA GLY A 115 -2.67 16.30 -13.26
C GLY A 115 -3.10 15.95 -14.70
N SER A 116 -2.19 16.03 -15.68
CA SER A 116 -2.44 15.60 -17.06
C SER A 116 -1.50 14.45 -17.45
N CYS A 117 -0.21 14.73 -17.66
CA CYS A 117 0.81 13.74 -17.99
C CYS A 117 2.20 14.21 -17.57
N TYR A 118 3.15 13.28 -17.51
CA TYR A 118 4.52 13.50 -17.07
C TYR A 118 5.52 13.03 -18.15
N ALA A 119 6.64 13.73 -18.29
CA ALA A 119 7.71 13.36 -19.22
C ALA A 119 8.37 12.02 -18.84
N THR A 120 8.49 11.77 -17.54
CA THR A 120 8.85 10.48 -16.95
C THR A 120 7.62 9.98 -16.21
N PRO A 121 7.17 8.73 -16.42
CA PRO A 121 5.96 8.26 -15.77
C PRO A 121 6.11 8.33 -14.24
N ASN A 122 5.14 8.96 -13.58
CA ASN A 122 5.15 9.07 -12.13
C ASN A 122 4.66 7.79 -11.43
N ARG A 123 4.14 6.83 -12.21
CA ARG A 123 3.68 5.52 -11.75
C ARG A 123 3.95 4.47 -12.83
N VAL A 124 4.19 3.24 -12.40
CA VAL A 124 4.28 2.06 -13.28
C VAL A 124 3.36 0.99 -12.74
N GLN A 125 2.51 0.44 -13.59
CA GLN A 125 1.65 -0.69 -13.26
C GLN A 125 2.24 -1.97 -13.83
N ILE A 126 2.17 -3.04 -13.05
CA ILE A 126 2.41 -4.41 -13.45
C ILE A 126 1.09 -5.16 -13.27
N ALA A 127 0.43 -5.47 -14.38
CA ALA A 127 -0.75 -6.34 -14.39
C ALA A 127 -0.31 -7.78 -14.62
N PHE A 128 -0.98 -8.74 -13.98
CA PHE A 128 -0.76 -10.16 -14.20
C PHE A 128 -2.02 -10.79 -14.79
N GLY A 129 -1.88 -11.63 -15.80
CA GLY A 129 -3.03 -12.20 -16.49
C GLY A 129 -2.68 -13.35 -17.43
N ALA A 130 -3.68 -13.92 -18.09
CA ALA A 130 -3.49 -14.93 -19.12
C ALA A 130 -3.03 -14.29 -20.42
N GLN A 131 -1.91 -14.76 -20.97
CA GLN A 131 -1.44 -14.32 -22.28
C GLN A 131 -2.40 -14.76 -23.38
N GLY A 132 -2.94 -13.80 -24.11
CA GLY A 132 -3.71 -14.01 -25.33
C GLY A 132 -2.93 -13.64 -26.60
N SER A 133 -3.63 -13.60 -27.73
CA SER A 133 -3.06 -13.11 -29.00
C SER A 133 -3.17 -11.59 -29.07
N GLY A 134 -2.12 -10.87 -28.69
CA GLY A 134 -2.06 -9.39 -28.73
C GLY A 134 -2.62 -8.69 -27.48
N GLN A 135 -3.06 -9.44 -26.48
CA GLN A 135 -3.65 -8.93 -25.24
C GLN A 135 -3.32 -9.84 -24.05
N VAL A 136 -3.50 -9.32 -22.84
CA VAL A 136 -3.44 -10.08 -21.60
C VAL A 136 -4.75 -9.91 -20.85
N ASP A 137 -5.44 -11.03 -20.62
CA ASP A 137 -6.67 -11.09 -19.83
C ASP A 137 -6.31 -11.09 -18.34
N THR A 138 -6.73 -10.05 -17.62
CA THR A 138 -6.35 -9.87 -16.20
C THR A 138 -7.19 -10.70 -15.23
N ASP A 139 -8.16 -11.49 -15.70
CA ASP A 139 -8.75 -12.55 -14.90
C ASP A 139 -7.83 -13.77 -14.86
N LEU A 140 -7.17 -13.96 -13.72
CA LEU A 140 -6.26 -15.07 -13.51
C LEU A 140 -6.93 -16.44 -13.53
N ALA A 141 -8.26 -16.50 -13.43
CA ALA A 141 -8.99 -17.75 -13.62
C ALA A 141 -8.86 -18.29 -15.06
N ASN A 142 -8.50 -17.45 -16.03
CA ASN A 142 -8.35 -17.80 -17.43
C ASN A 142 -6.92 -18.24 -17.82
N VAL A 143 -5.97 -18.27 -16.87
CA VAL A 143 -4.63 -18.83 -17.13
C VAL A 143 -4.76 -20.34 -17.35
N GLY A 144 -4.43 -20.79 -18.56
CA GLY A 144 -4.64 -22.18 -18.99
C GLY A 144 -3.47 -23.11 -18.67
N ASN A 145 -2.24 -22.61 -18.72
CA ASN A 145 -1.04 -23.45 -18.60
C ASN A 145 -0.53 -23.57 -17.14
N GLN A 146 -1.09 -22.77 -16.22
CA GLN A 146 -0.81 -22.86 -14.79
C GLN A 146 -2.13 -22.81 -14.02
N THR A 147 -2.32 -23.71 -13.06
CA THR A 147 -3.47 -23.68 -12.17
C THR A 147 -3.33 -22.52 -11.16
N ILE A 148 -4.18 -21.51 -11.29
CA ILE A 148 -4.21 -20.35 -10.40
C ILE A 148 -5.61 -20.22 -9.78
N ASN A 149 -5.63 -19.97 -8.47
CA ASN A 149 -6.83 -19.69 -7.67
C ASN A 149 -6.47 -18.78 -6.49
N GLY A 150 -7.45 -18.36 -5.69
CA GLY A 150 -7.24 -17.45 -4.55
C GLY A 150 -6.28 -17.96 -3.45
N SER A 151 -5.92 -19.25 -3.44
CA SER A 151 -4.90 -19.80 -2.53
C SER A 151 -3.50 -19.92 -3.15
N SER A 152 -3.38 -19.65 -4.45
CA SER A 152 -2.11 -19.72 -5.17
C SER A 152 -1.17 -18.59 -4.72
N ILE A 153 0.13 -18.82 -4.77
CA ILE A 153 1.13 -17.79 -4.48
C ILE A 153 1.83 -17.41 -5.78
N ILE A 154 1.71 -16.15 -6.17
CA ILE A 154 2.51 -15.56 -7.26
C ILE A 154 3.77 -14.99 -6.62
N ASP A 155 4.96 -15.46 -7.05
CA ASP A 155 6.28 -14.93 -6.62
C ASP A 155 6.95 -14.28 -7.84
N ALA A 156 7.15 -12.97 -7.75
CA ALA A 156 7.72 -12.16 -8.82
C ALA A 156 8.92 -11.36 -8.32
N THR A 157 9.98 -11.30 -9.14
CA THR A 157 11.09 -10.35 -8.96
C THR A 157 11.07 -9.35 -10.11
N ILE A 158 10.91 -8.07 -9.80
CA ILE A 158 10.88 -6.96 -10.74
C ILE A 158 12.18 -6.17 -10.63
N LYS A 159 12.83 -5.92 -11.76
CA LYS A 159 13.98 -5.02 -11.87
C LYS A 159 13.49 -3.62 -12.21
N LEU A 160 13.97 -2.62 -11.47
CA LEU A 160 13.50 -1.23 -11.60
C LEU A 160 14.21 -0.44 -12.69
N ASN A 161 15.39 -0.91 -13.13
CA ASN A 161 16.17 -0.27 -14.18
C ASN A 161 16.40 1.23 -13.87
N SER A 162 16.16 2.13 -14.82
CA SER A 162 16.34 3.58 -14.67
C SER A 162 15.47 4.23 -13.58
N PHE A 163 14.49 3.52 -13.01
CA PHE A 163 13.55 4.05 -12.01
C PHE A 163 13.92 3.71 -10.56
N SER A 164 15.09 3.13 -10.33
CA SER A 164 15.51 2.61 -9.03
C SER A 164 15.56 3.64 -7.89
N SER A 165 15.81 4.91 -8.21
CA SER A 165 15.88 6.03 -7.25
C SER A 165 14.53 6.71 -7.01
N ALA A 166 13.58 6.52 -7.92
CA ALA A 166 12.29 7.19 -7.91
C ALA A 166 11.24 6.46 -7.06
N LEU A 167 11.39 5.14 -6.85
CA LEU A 167 10.45 4.36 -6.07
C LEU A 167 10.23 4.96 -4.67
N ARG A 168 8.96 5.20 -4.32
CA ARG A 168 8.54 5.60 -2.97
C ARG A 168 7.70 4.50 -2.34
N TRP A 169 6.44 4.39 -2.71
CA TRP A 169 5.56 3.36 -2.19
C TRP A 169 5.00 2.50 -3.31
N SER A 170 4.35 1.40 -2.96
CA SER A 170 3.69 0.51 -3.91
C SER A 170 2.30 0.13 -3.44
N GLN A 171 1.43 -0.17 -4.40
CA GLN A 171 0.10 -0.71 -4.17
C GLN A 171 0.00 -2.08 -4.79
N LEU A 172 -0.46 -3.06 -4.04
CA LEU A 172 -0.77 -4.40 -4.51
C LEU A 172 -2.29 -4.59 -4.47
N ASN A 173 -2.89 -5.04 -5.57
CA ASN A 173 -4.18 -5.71 -5.51
C ASN A 173 -3.89 -7.21 -5.36
N GLY A 174 -4.11 -7.74 -4.16
CA GLY A 174 -3.64 -9.06 -3.74
C GLY A 174 -3.44 -9.16 -2.23
N HIS A 175 -3.33 -10.39 -1.72
CA HIS A 175 -2.98 -10.66 -0.32
C HIS A 175 -1.47 -10.75 -0.16
N LEU A 176 -0.85 -9.81 0.57
CA LEU A 176 0.60 -9.72 0.70
C LEU A 176 1.18 -10.80 1.64
N LEU A 177 2.13 -11.58 1.12
CA LEU A 177 2.85 -12.62 1.87
C LEU A 177 4.33 -12.30 2.08
N TYR A 178 4.95 -11.63 1.10
CA TYR A 178 6.36 -11.29 1.12
C TYR A 178 6.58 -9.98 0.38
N TRP A 179 7.42 -9.10 0.92
CA TRP A 179 7.80 -7.86 0.27
C TRP A 179 9.25 -7.51 0.58
N GLN A 180 10.04 -7.26 -0.45
CA GLN A 180 11.41 -6.81 -0.30
C GLN A 180 11.77 -5.82 -1.40
N THR A 181 12.39 -4.72 -1.02
CA THR A 181 13.14 -3.86 -1.94
C THR A 181 14.63 -4.05 -1.69
N SER A 182 15.43 -4.07 -2.75
CA SER A 182 16.87 -4.25 -2.67
C SER A 182 17.58 -3.30 -3.62
N GLY A 183 18.75 -2.81 -3.23
CA GLY A 183 19.62 -2.02 -4.09
C GLY A 183 19.01 -0.72 -4.64
N LEU A 184 18.01 -0.12 -3.99
CA LEU A 184 17.38 1.11 -4.49
C LEU A 184 18.41 2.23 -4.70
N GLY A 185 18.27 2.95 -5.81
CA GLY A 185 19.27 3.92 -6.29
C GLY A 185 20.51 3.32 -6.96
N THR A 186 20.55 2.01 -7.20
CA THR A 186 21.61 1.32 -7.96
C THR A 186 21.04 0.69 -9.25
N ALA A 187 21.91 0.24 -10.15
CA ALA A 187 21.50 -0.45 -11.38
C ALA A 187 20.83 -1.82 -11.12
N ASP A 188 21.18 -2.48 -10.01
CA ASP A 188 20.67 -3.81 -9.67
C ASP A 188 19.34 -3.79 -8.89
N ALA A 189 18.77 -2.61 -8.70
CA ALA A 189 17.60 -2.42 -7.85
C ALA A 189 16.42 -3.32 -8.25
N SER A 190 15.81 -3.93 -7.24
CA SER A 190 14.71 -4.86 -7.44
C SER A 190 13.64 -4.76 -6.37
N VAL A 191 12.44 -5.16 -6.76
CA VAL A 191 11.32 -5.46 -5.89
C VAL A 191 11.06 -6.97 -5.99
N ARG A 192 11.00 -7.67 -4.86
CA ARG A 192 10.48 -9.04 -4.80
C ARG A 192 9.19 -9.05 -4.01
N VAL A 193 8.17 -9.67 -4.58
CA VAL A 193 6.84 -9.76 -3.98
C VAL A 193 6.34 -11.20 -4.06
N LYS A 194 5.72 -11.67 -2.97
CA LYS A 194 4.87 -12.86 -2.99
C LYS A 194 3.49 -12.49 -2.48
N PHE A 195 2.47 -12.97 -3.17
CA PHE A 195 1.10 -12.64 -2.82
C PHE A 195 0.11 -13.69 -3.32
N ASN A 196 -1.06 -13.76 -2.69
CA ASN A 196 -2.20 -14.46 -3.27
C ASN A 196 -2.98 -13.51 -4.17
N PRO A 197 -3.46 -13.96 -5.35
CA PRO A 197 -4.44 -13.21 -6.11
C PRO A 197 -5.76 -13.18 -5.33
N VAL A 198 -6.58 -12.17 -5.58
CA VAL A 198 -7.77 -11.89 -4.78
C VAL A 198 -8.97 -11.65 -5.67
N THR A 199 -10.17 -11.90 -5.13
CA THR A 199 -11.40 -11.49 -5.82
C THR A 199 -11.44 -9.97 -5.90
N THR A 200 -11.57 -9.46 -7.12
CA THR A 200 -11.63 -8.02 -7.40
C THR A 200 -12.97 -7.69 -8.04
N PRO A 201 -13.66 -6.63 -7.59
CA PRO A 201 -14.92 -6.19 -8.19
C PRO A 201 -14.68 -5.69 -9.62
N GLY A 202 -15.50 -6.17 -10.55
CA GLY A 202 -15.56 -5.65 -11.91
C GLY A 202 -16.55 -4.50 -12.01
N ILE A 203 -16.07 -3.36 -12.51
CA ILE A 203 -16.89 -2.17 -12.75
C ILE A 203 -16.90 -1.88 -14.25
N ASP A 204 -18.09 -1.76 -14.81
CA ASP A 204 -18.29 -1.19 -16.13
C ASP A 204 -18.40 0.34 -16.01
N TRP A 205 -17.28 1.01 -16.26
CA TRP A 205 -17.20 2.47 -16.24
C TRP A 205 -18.01 3.16 -17.35
N GLY A 206 -18.48 2.41 -18.36
CA GLY A 206 -19.39 2.93 -19.38
C GLY A 206 -20.82 3.13 -18.85
N THR A 207 -21.19 2.40 -17.81
CA THR A 207 -22.53 2.45 -17.19
C THR A 207 -22.50 3.05 -15.78
N GLN A 208 -21.36 3.00 -15.09
CA GLN A 208 -21.20 3.54 -13.74
C GLN A 208 -20.39 4.84 -13.70
N THR A 209 -20.98 5.92 -13.16
CA THR A 209 -20.42 7.29 -13.16
C THR A 209 -19.70 7.69 -11.87
N SER A 210 -19.07 6.76 -11.14
CA SER A 210 -18.37 7.08 -9.89
C SER A 210 -16.87 7.35 -10.09
N GLY A 211 -16.53 8.46 -10.75
CA GLY A 211 -15.13 8.85 -11.02
C GLY A 211 -14.26 9.07 -9.77
N GLY A 212 -14.87 9.24 -8.59
CA GLY A 212 -14.15 9.37 -7.33
C GLY A 212 -13.42 8.10 -6.89
N CYS A 213 -13.90 6.90 -7.30
CA CYS A 213 -13.40 5.62 -6.78
C CYS A 213 -11.93 5.36 -7.15
N THR A 214 -11.45 5.93 -8.24
CA THR A 214 -10.05 5.79 -8.73
C THR A 214 -9.28 7.11 -8.67
N ALA A 215 -9.91 8.17 -8.15
CA ALA A 215 -9.29 9.47 -7.99
C ALA A 215 -8.11 9.41 -7.00
N THR A 216 -7.15 10.32 -7.17
CA THR A 216 -5.99 10.43 -6.30
C THR A 216 -5.85 11.88 -5.79
N PRO A 217 -6.16 12.17 -4.51
CA PRO A 217 -6.74 11.27 -3.50
C PRO A 217 -8.17 10.83 -3.82
N ILE A 218 -8.61 9.73 -3.20
CA ILE A 218 -9.99 9.23 -3.31
C ILE A 218 -10.88 10.18 -2.50
N PHE A 219 -11.94 10.69 -3.13
CA PHE A 219 -12.86 11.64 -2.51
C PHE A 219 -14.32 11.15 -2.45
N ASP A 220 -14.70 10.18 -3.27
CA ASP A 220 -16.03 9.57 -3.28
C ASP A 220 -15.97 8.16 -3.88
N CYS A 221 -16.84 7.26 -3.47
CA CYS A 221 -17.06 6.00 -4.20
C CYS A 221 -18.44 5.45 -3.85
N ASN A 222 -19.42 5.78 -4.70
CA ASN A 222 -20.83 5.46 -4.51
C ASN A 222 -21.30 4.42 -5.52
N ILE A 223 -20.54 3.33 -5.65
CA ILE A 223 -20.95 2.20 -6.48
C ILE A 223 -21.80 1.27 -5.61
N ALA A 224 -23.09 1.19 -5.90
CA ALA A 224 -24.02 0.34 -5.15
C ALA A 224 -23.65 -1.14 -5.26
N GLN A 225 -23.38 -1.61 -6.47
CA GLN A 225 -23.12 -3.01 -6.76
C GLN A 225 -22.09 -3.12 -7.87
N ALA A 226 -21.16 -4.07 -7.74
CA ALA A 226 -20.22 -4.38 -8.82
C ALA A 226 -20.97 -5.07 -9.98
N ASP A 227 -20.55 -4.84 -11.22
CA ASP A 227 -21.14 -5.48 -12.40
C ASP A 227 -20.64 -6.92 -12.58
N GLY A 228 -19.45 -7.21 -12.06
CA GLY A 228 -18.83 -8.52 -12.11
C GLY A 228 -17.82 -8.75 -10.98
N SER A 229 -17.14 -9.88 -11.03
CA SER A 229 -16.02 -10.20 -10.15
C SER A 229 -15.05 -11.13 -10.88
N TYR A 230 -13.76 -10.94 -10.67
CA TYR A 230 -12.71 -11.74 -11.30
C TYR A 230 -11.58 -12.00 -10.31
N LEU A 231 -10.70 -12.95 -10.63
CA LEU A 231 -9.51 -13.22 -9.81
C LEU A 231 -8.38 -12.28 -10.27
N GLY A 232 -8.20 -11.18 -9.56
CA GLY A 232 -7.28 -10.10 -9.93
C GLY A 232 -5.92 -10.16 -9.24
N ALA A 233 -4.93 -9.60 -9.93
CA ALA A 233 -3.59 -9.35 -9.41
C ALA A 233 -2.92 -8.17 -10.14
N SER A 234 -2.52 -7.15 -9.40
CA SER A 234 -1.69 -6.09 -9.97
C SER A 234 -0.80 -5.41 -8.92
N LEU A 235 0.34 -4.90 -9.37
CA LEU A 235 1.28 -4.13 -8.57
C LEU A 235 1.49 -2.77 -9.23
N LEU A 236 1.19 -1.69 -8.52
CA LEU A 236 1.51 -0.33 -8.93
C LEU A 236 2.69 0.19 -8.11
N LEU A 237 3.72 0.65 -8.80
CA LEU A 237 4.89 1.30 -8.24
C LEU A 237 4.70 2.82 -8.35
N SER A 238 4.69 3.52 -7.23
CA SER A 238 4.68 4.98 -7.19
C SER A 238 6.12 5.49 -7.28
N LEU A 239 6.37 6.24 -8.36
CA LEU A 239 7.68 6.80 -8.71
C LEU A 239 7.70 8.33 -8.49
N ASP A 240 6.73 8.83 -7.73
CA ASP A 240 6.58 10.25 -7.40
C ASP A 240 7.66 10.66 -6.40
N ASP A 241 8.74 11.22 -6.91
CA ASP A 241 9.92 11.60 -6.14
C ASP A 241 9.70 12.83 -5.24
N THR A 242 8.56 13.52 -5.39
CA THR A 242 8.12 14.63 -4.53
C THR A 242 7.65 14.16 -3.15
N LEU A 243 7.32 12.88 -3.00
CA LEU A 243 6.92 12.28 -1.73
C LEU A 243 8.13 12.02 -0.82
N ASP A 244 7.89 12.05 0.51
CA ASP A 244 8.93 11.86 1.52
C ASP A 244 9.69 10.54 1.28
N PRO A 245 11.02 10.59 1.08
CA PRO A 245 11.81 9.40 0.76
C PRO A 245 11.84 8.40 1.92
N ALA A 246 11.42 8.75 3.13
CA ALA A 246 11.24 7.78 4.20
C ALA A 246 10.09 6.79 3.96
N LEU A 247 9.16 7.05 3.01
CA LEU A 247 8.17 6.05 2.57
C LEU A 247 8.76 5.02 1.58
N THR A 248 10.00 5.21 1.13
CA THR A 248 10.68 4.31 0.19
C THR A 248 10.61 2.86 0.65
N GLY A 249 9.98 2.01 -0.17
CA GLY A 249 9.80 0.58 0.06
C GLY A 249 8.58 0.21 0.91
N ALA A 250 7.68 1.15 1.21
CA ALA A 250 6.36 0.83 1.76
C ALA A 250 5.47 0.20 0.69
N VAL A 251 4.62 -0.75 1.08
CA VAL A 251 3.58 -1.32 0.22
C VAL A 251 2.27 -1.38 0.97
N PHE A 252 1.17 -1.09 0.30
CA PHE A 252 -0.16 -1.44 0.79
C PHE A 252 -0.83 -2.41 -0.16
N ALA A 253 -1.58 -3.35 0.38
CA ALA A 253 -2.25 -4.39 -0.36
C ALA A 253 -3.75 -4.33 -0.08
N THR A 254 -4.56 -4.48 -1.13
CA THR A 254 -6.02 -4.40 -1.02
C THR A 254 -6.68 -5.65 -1.59
N GLU A 255 -7.79 -6.03 -0.96
CA GLU A 255 -8.64 -7.16 -1.35
C GLU A 255 -10.09 -6.69 -1.47
N SER A 256 -10.82 -7.19 -2.47
CA SER A 256 -12.18 -6.77 -2.80
C SER A 256 -12.34 -5.26 -3.02
N ALA A 257 -11.28 -4.58 -3.46
CA ALA A 257 -11.22 -3.13 -3.67
C ALA A 257 -10.96 -2.79 -5.13
N ILE A 258 -11.56 -1.68 -5.60
CA ILE A 258 -11.31 -1.09 -6.92
C ILE A 258 -9.97 -0.36 -6.92
N SER A 259 -9.69 0.39 -5.85
CA SER A 259 -8.47 1.17 -5.73
C SER A 259 -8.06 1.37 -4.27
N GLY A 260 -6.85 1.88 -4.09
CA GLY A 260 -6.37 2.35 -2.80
C GLY A 260 -5.38 3.49 -3.02
N PHE A 261 -5.21 4.32 -2.00
CA PHE A 261 -4.28 5.43 -2.05
C PHE A 261 -3.65 5.67 -0.69
N LEU A 262 -2.41 6.15 -0.68
CA LEU A 262 -1.66 6.43 0.53
C LEU A 262 -1.23 7.89 0.53
N LEU A 263 -1.57 8.59 1.62
CA LEU A 263 -1.24 9.99 1.80
C LEU A 263 -0.52 10.19 3.14
N PRO A 264 0.77 10.60 3.14
CA PRO A 264 1.40 11.06 4.36
C PRO A 264 0.77 12.38 4.83
N GLY A 265 0.61 12.54 6.14
CA GLY A 265 0.00 13.73 6.71
C GLY A 265 0.51 14.06 8.11
N GLY A 266 -0.22 14.95 8.79
CA GLY A 266 0.12 15.41 10.14
C GLY A 266 1.23 16.45 10.14
N SER A 267 2.07 16.45 11.19
CA SER A 267 3.19 17.38 11.31
C SER A 267 4.50 16.64 11.53
N ALA A 268 5.64 17.32 11.37
CA ALA A 268 6.96 16.76 11.64
C ALA A 268 7.12 16.15 13.06
N THR A 269 6.29 16.57 14.01
CA THR A 269 6.31 16.07 15.41
C THR A 269 5.18 15.09 15.73
N SER A 270 4.17 14.99 14.86
CA SER A 270 3.05 14.06 14.96
C SER A 270 2.63 13.62 13.56
N PRO A 271 3.47 12.82 12.87
CA PRO A 271 3.17 12.35 11.53
C PRO A 271 2.01 11.36 11.56
N THR A 272 1.23 11.36 10.50
CA THR A 272 0.14 10.40 10.26
C THR A 272 0.25 9.82 8.87
N LEU A 273 -0.39 8.68 8.66
CA LEU A 273 -0.52 8.06 7.35
C LEU A 273 -1.99 7.77 7.11
N ASP A 274 -2.54 8.36 6.08
CA ASP A 274 -3.91 8.11 5.68
C ASP A 274 -3.90 7.06 4.57
N LEU A 275 -4.55 5.93 4.83
CA LEU A 275 -4.72 4.83 3.89
C LEU A 275 -6.17 4.84 3.41
N GLN A 276 -6.39 5.17 2.15
CA GLN A 276 -7.70 5.18 1.53
C GLN A 276 -7.90 3.91 0.72
N VAL A 277 -9.12 3.38 0.75
CA VAL A 277 -9.53 2.25 -0.08
C VAL A 277 -10.94 2.51 -0.59
N ALA A 278 -11.19 2.18 -1.85
CA ALA A 278 -12.49 2.36 -2.48
C ALA A 278 -12.99 1.06 -3.12
N SER A 279 -14.29 0.81 -2.99
CA SER A 279 -14.95 -0.32 -3.63
C SER A 279 -16.46 -0.14 -3.73
N SER A 280 -17.12 -1.07 -4.44
CA SER A 280 -18.58 -1.19 -4.44
C SER A 280 -19.10 -1.60 -3.06
N HIS A 281 -20.32 -1.17 -2.71
CA HIS A 281 -20.99 -1.58 -1.47
C HIS A 281 -21.38 -3.06 -1.48
N LEU A 282 -21.89 -3.54 -2.61
CA LEU A 282 -22.29 -4.93 -2.84
C LEU A 282 -21.38 -5.59 -3.88
N THR A 283 -21.18 -6.89 -3.71
CA THR A 283 -20.59 -7.77 -4.72
C THR A 283 -21.57 -7.96 -5.88
N SER A 284 -21.12 -8.51 -7.01
CA SER A 284 -21.95 -8.70 -8.20
C SER A 284 -23.18 -9.57 -7.99
N ASN A 285 -23.20 -10.44 -6.98
CA ASN A 285 -24.36 -11.26 -6.61
C ASN A 285 -25.32 -10.59 -5.60
N GLY A 286 -25.07 -9.33 -5.23
CA GLY A 286 -25.89 -8.57 -4.28
C GLY A 286 -25.55 -8.78 -2.80
N ALA A 287 -24.58 -9.64 -2.46
CA ALA A 287 -24.10 -9.78 -1.08
C ALA A 287 -23.23 -8.57 -0.68
N LEU A 288 -23.17 -8.27 0.62
CA LEU A 288 -22.33 -7.21 1.17
C LEU A 288 -20.87 -7.42 0.77
N ASN A 289 -20.27 -6.41 0.14
CA ASN A 289 -18.86 -6.45 -0.20
C ASN A 289 -18.02 -6.16 1.05
N THR A 290 -17.20 -7.14 1.42
CA THR A 290 -16.24 -7.02 2.52
C THR A 290 -14.85 -7.29 1.97
N GLY A 291 -13.88 -6.52 2.45
CA GLY A 291 -12.51 -6.69 2.01
C GLY A 291 -11.51 -6.36 3.09
N ARG A 292 -10.27 -6.17 2.65
CA ARG A 292 -9.11 -6.08 3.51
C ARG A 292 -8.12 -5.06 3.00
N LEU A 293 -7.41 -4.47 3.94
CA LEU A 293 -6.29 -3.58 3.69
C LEU A 293 -5.10 -4.04 4.53
N GLN A 294 -3.99 -4.33 3.87
CA GLN A 294 -2.69 -4.50 4.51
C GLN A 294 -1.80 -3.30 4.19
N ALA A 295 -0.95 -2.88 5.13
CA ALA A 295 0.09 -1.89 4.89
C ALA A 295 1.39 -2.33 5.57
N PHE A 296 2.43 -2.55 4.79
CA PHE A 296 3.77 -2.77 5.27
C PHE A 296 4.54 -1.45 5.30
N LEU A 297 4.98 -1.07 6.51
CA LEU A 297 5.88 0.05 6.75
C LEU A 297 7.28 -0.48 7.04
N PRO A 298 8.27 -0.22 6.19
CA PRO A 298 9.62 -0.72 6.42
C PRO A 298 10.29 0.04 7.58
N SER A 299 11.34 -0.57 8.13
CA SER A 299 12.03 -0.06 9.33
C SER A 299 12.52 1.37 9.20
N GLN A 300 12.99 1.76 8.01
CA GLN A 300 13.38 3.14 7.72
C GLN A 300 12.19 4.10 7.87
N SER A 301 10.98 3.75 7.44
CA SER A 301 9.79 4.58 7.63
C SER A 301 9.46 4.73 9.11
N LEU A 302 9.47 3.61 9.85
CA LEU A 302 9.19 3.59 11.29
C LEU A 302 10.15 4.50 12.06
N ILE A 303 11.45 4.40 11.77
CA ILE A 303 12.49 5.17 12.46
C ILE A 303 12.49 6.64 12.00
N ASN A 304 12.46 6.87 10.69
CA ASN A 304 12.71 8.20 10.13
C ASN A 304 11.46 9.07 10.10
N LEU A 305 10.25 8.52 9.95
CA LEU A 305 8.99 9.26 10.06
C LEU A 305 8.50 9.26 11.49
N TYR A 306 8.30 8.09 12.10
CA TYR A 306 7.60 8.01 13.39
C TYR A 306 8.52 8.07 14.61
N GLY A 307 9.82 7.82 14.43
CA GLY A 307 10.76 7.73 15.54
C GLY A 307 10.45 6.55 16.44
N VAL A 308 10.11 5.39 15.88
CA VAL A 308 9.88 4.15 16.63
C VAL A 308 10.76 3.05 16.05
N LEU A 309 11.30 2.19 16.92
CA LEU A 309 12.04 1.01 16.48
C LEU A 309 11.06 -0.09 16.03
N PRO A 310 11.45 -0.95 15.06
CA PRO A 310 10.56 -1.99 14.55
C PRO A 310 9.97 -2.90 15.64
N GLU A 311 10.75 -3.26 16.67
CA GLU A 311 10.30 -4.12 17.76
C GLU A 311 9.23 -3.47 18.67
N ASP A 312 9.18 -2.13 18.74
CA ASP A 312 8.19 -1.43 19.56
C ASP A 312 6.94 -1.02 18.75
N ALA A 313 7.04 -1.02 17.42
CA ALA A 313 6.01 -0.53 16.50
C ALA A 313 4.62 -1.18 16.69
N PRO A 314 4.48 -2.49 16.95
CA PRO A 314 3.18 -3.13 17.22
C PRO A 314 2.36 -2.44 18.32
N SER A 315 3.04 -1.92 19.36
CA SER A 315 2.39 -1.26 20.49
C SER A 315 2.24 0.26 20.31
N PHE A 316 2.87 0.83 19.27
CA PHE A 316 3.01 2.27 19.08
C PHE A 316 1.85 2.92 18.35
N PHE A 317 1.24 2.23 17.39
CA PHE A 317 0.23 2.78 16.49
C PHE A 317 -1.21 2.44 16.88
N THR A 318 -2.10 3.32 16.46
CA THR A 318 -3.55 3.11 16.36
C THR A 318 -3.99 3.51 14.95
N ALA A 319 -5.12 2.97 14.51
CA ALA A 319 -5.76 3.38 13.26
C ALA A 319 -7.22 3.76 13.55
N THR A 320 -7.67 4.86 12.96
CA THR A 320 -9.07 5.32 13.06
C THR A 320 -9.68 5.42 11.68
N ARG A 321 -10.88 4.86 11.51
CA ARG A 321 -11.67 4.95 10.27
C ARG A 321 -12.42 6.28 10.22
N SER A 322 -12.48 6.89 9.04
CA SER A 322 -13.29 8.08 8.72
C SER A 322 -13.80 8.04 7.27
N ASN A 323 -14.54 9.08 6.86
CA ASN A 323 -15.04 9.32 5.49
C ASN A 323 -16.04 8.27 4.94
N SER A 324 -16.53 7.37 5.79
CA SER A 324 -17.54 6.35 5.46
C SER A 324 -18.19 5.81 6.73
N SER A 325 -19.50 5.53 6.70
CA SER A 325 -20.30 5.01 7.81
C SER A 325 -20.18 3.49 8.05
N GLY A 326 -19.36 2.79 7.28
CA GLY A 326 -19.18 1.34 7.40
C GLY A 326 -18.34 0.89 8.62
N THR A 327 -18.07 -0.41 8.67
CA THR A 327 -17.43 -1.12 9.78
C THR A 327 -16.18 -1.87 9.32
N ASN A 328 -15.35 -2.26 10.28
CA ASN A 328 -14.20 -3.15 10.07
C ASN A 328 -13.84 -3.84 11.40
N ASP A 329 -13.09 -4.92 11.30
CA ASP A 329 -12.47 -5.56 12.46
C ASP A 329 -11.40 -4.66 13.06
N ALA A 330 -11.06 -4.90 14.33
CA ALA A 330 -10.01 -4.14 15.01
C ALA A 330 -8.69 -4.24 14.22
N PRO A 331 -8.05 -3.10 13.86
CA PRO A 331 -6.78 -3.11 13.17
C PRO A 331 -5.71 -3.83 13.99
N THR A 332 -4.93 -4.69 13.33
CA THR A 332 -3.80 -5.39 13.93
C THR A 332 -2.48 -4.79 13.48
N PHE A 333 -1.47 -4.88 14.34
CA PHE A 333 -0.15 -4.32 14.13
C PHE A 333 0.87 -5.39 14.49
N THR A 334 1.49 -5.99 13.48
CA THR A 334 2.34 -7.18 13.64
C THR A 334 3.74 -6.89 13.16
N ARG A 335 4.73 -7.37 13.91
CA ARG A 335 6.13 -7.26 13.50
C ARG A 335 6.36 -8.08 12.23
N TRP A 336 6.90 -7.45 11.19
CA TRP A 336 7.18 -8.09 9.91
C TRP A 336 8.69 -8.30 9.73
N SER A 337 9.18 -9.53 9.89
CA SER A 337 10.61 -9.82 9.95
C SER A 337 11.23 -10.20 8.60
N ALA A 338 12.40 -9.64 8.32
CA ALA A 338 13.11 -9.87 7.06
C ALA A 338 13.41 -11.34 6.76
N GLY A 339 13.79 -12.12 7.78
CA GLY A 339 14.14 -13.53 7.61
C GLY A 339 13.00 -14.42 7.10
N THR A 340 11.75 -14.00 7.26
CA THR A 340 10.57 -14.77 6.84
C THR A 340 9.86 -14.09 5.67
N ASN A 341 9.70 -12.77 5.73
CA ASN A 341 8.79 -12.04 4.85
C ASN A 341 9.49 -10.98 3.96
N GLY A 342 10.83 -11.04 3.88
CA GLY A 342 11.65 -10.22 2.98
C GLY A 342 12.24 -8.99 3.65
N GLY A 343 11.44 -7.92 3.76
CA GLY A 343 11.80 -6.68 4.43
C GLY A 343 11.60 -6.74 5.94
N ASP A 344 12.25 -5.83 6.67
CA ASP A 344 12.04 -5.66 8.11
C ASP A 344 11.16 -4.45 8.39
N GLY A 345 10.10 -4.60 9.18
CA GLY A 345 9.22 -3.48 9.52
C GLY A 345 7.98 -3.88 10.31
N LEU A 346 6.87 -3.20 10.02
CA LEU A 346 5.56 -3.40 10.63
C LEU A 346 4.53 -3.69 9.53
N LEU A 347 3.74 -4.73 9.72
CA LEU A 347 2.51 -4.94 8.97
C LEU A 347 1.33 -4.41 9.78
N ILE A 348 0.52 -3.60 9.12
CA ILE A 348 -0.78 -3.15 9.60
C ILE A 348 -1.82 -3.91 8.79
N ASP A 349 -2.84 -4.43 9.44
CA ASP A 349 -3.88 -5.19 8.77
C ASP A 349 -5.27 -4.81 9.31
N VAL A 350 -6.19 -4.55 8.39
CA VAL A 350 -7.57 -4.20 8.66
C VAL A 350 -8.46 -5.13 7.83
N ASN A 351 -9.20 -5.98 8.54
CA ASN A 351 -10.11 -6.97 7.95
C ASN A 351 -11.56 -6.53 8.02
N GLY A 352 -12.43 -7.21 7.27
CA GLY A 352 -13.88 -7.04 7.35
C GLY A 352 -14.35 -5.63 6.95
N ILE A 353 -13.60 -4.95 6.07
CA ILE A 353 -13.91 -3.58 5.64
C ILE A 353 -15.19 -3.63 4.82
N THR A 354 -16.27 -3.04 5.32
CA THR A 354 -17.43 -2.73 4.47
C THR A 354 -17.14 -1.45 3.70
N PHE A 355 -17.41 -1.46 2.40
CA PHE A 355 -16.88 -0.45 1.49
C PHE A 355 -17.82 0.73 1.22
N SER A 356 -17.16 1.86 1.02
CA SER A 356 -17.51 2.95 0.11
C SER A 356 -16.17 3.56 -0.32
N ALA A 357 -15.72 4.62 0.36
CA ALA A 357 -14.35 5.17 0.29
C ALA A 357 -13.77 5.47 1.70
N PRO A 358 -13.67 4.48 2.61
CA PRO A 358 -13.11 4.74 3.94
C PRO A 358 -11.65 5.21 3.90
N THR A 359 -11.30 6.05 4.87
CA THR A 359 -9.92 6.46 5.14
C THR A 359 -9.49 5.94 6.51
N TYR A 360 -8.36 5.26 6.57
CA TYR A 360 -7.72 4.78 7.79
C TYR A 360 -6.53 5.66 8.14
N LYS A 361 -6.70 6.48 9.17
CA LYS A 361 -5.64 7.33 9.69
C LYS A 361 -4.81 6.57 10.70
N VAL A 362 -3.60 6.18 10.31
CA VAL A 362 -2.60 5.56 11.17
C VAL A 362 -1.81 6.65 11.89
N ALA A 363 -1.83 6.61 13.22
CA ALA A 363 -1.16 7.58 14.07
C ALA A 363 -0.59 6.93 15.33
N ARG A 364 0.31 7.64 15.99
CA ARG A 364 0.83 7.27 17.32
C ARG A 364 -0.29 7.22 18.37
N LYS A 365 -0.28 6.19 19.25
CA LYS A 365 -1.22 6.05 20.37
C LYS A 365 -1.06 7.11 21.46
N ALA A 366 0.19 7.44 21.79
CA ALA A 366 0.52 8.33 22.89
C ALA A 366 1.43 9.45 22.42
N ALA A 367 1.29 10.66 22.96
CA ALA A 367 2.06 11.85 22.57
C ALA A 367 3.59 11.68 22.65
N ALA A 368 4.31 12.48 21.84
CA ALA A 368 5.77 12.44 21.77
C ALA A 368 6.37 12.84 23.11
N LEU A 369 7.41 12.12 23.53
CA LEU A 369 8.27 12.65 24.56
C LEU A 369 8.97 13.91 24.01
N LYS A 370 8.84 15.03 24.72
CA LYS A 370 9.62 16.23 24.40
C LYS A 370 11.06 16.00 24.86
N THR A 371 11.96 15.81 23.90
CA THR A 371 13.39 15.65 24.14
C THR A 371 14.18 16.81 23.56
N THR A 372 15.36 17.06 24.12
CA THR A 372 16.28 18.08 23.61
C THR A 372 17.70 17.57 23.80
N ALA A 373 18.52 17.65 22.74
CA ALA A 373 19.94 17.36 22.79
C ALA A 373 20.71 18.62 22.41
N LYS A 374 21.57 19.11 23.32
CA LYS A 374 22.43 20.28 23.09
C LYS A 374 23.89 19.89 23.24
N TYR A 375 24.70 20.19 22.24
CA TYR A 375 26.15 20.06 22.32
C TYR A 375 26.75 21.28 23.01
N THR A 376 27.63 21.05 23.99
CA THR A 376 28.37 22.11 24.68
C THR A 376 29.85 22.02 24.32
N LYS A 377 30.34 23.00 23.55
CA LYS A 377 31.74 23.05 23.08
C LYS A 377 32.74 23.04 24.24
N LYS A 378 32.51 23.86 25.28
CA LYS A 378 33.39 23.97 26.47
C LYS A 378 33.54 22.64 27.22
N ALA A 379 32.45 21.90 27.38
CA ALA A 379 32.45 20.61 28.09
C ALA A 379 32.77 19.40 27.18
N LYS A 380 32.87 19.61 25.86
CA LYS A 380 33.00 18.55 24.82
C LYS A 380 31.98 17.41 25.02
N LYS A 381 30.76 17.75 25.45
CA LYS A 381 29.69 16.81 25.81
C LYS A 381 28.36 17.26 25.20
N THR A 382 27.52 16.29 24.91
CA THR A 382 26.12 16.51 24.48
C THR A 382 25.20 16.14 25.62
N LYS A 383 24.37 17.09 26.06
CA LYS A 383 23.38 16.86 27.12
C LYS A 383 22.04 16.53 26.46
N VAL A 384 21.51 15.35 26.76
CA VAL A 384 20.17 14.93 26.33
C VAL A 384 19.23 15.04 27.53
N THR A 385 18.18 15.83 27.37
CA THR A 385 17.15 16.04 28.40
C THR A 385 15.78 15.64 27.89
N ALA A 386 14.93 15.15 28.78
CA ALA A 386 13.52 14.88 28.48
C ALA A 386 12.62 15.31 29.64
N SER A 387 11.40 15.71 29.31
CA SER A 387 10.38 16.07 30.30
C SER A 387 10.04 14.89 31.23
N LYS A 388 9.38 15.19 32.36
CA LYS A 388 8.95 14.16 33.32
C LYS A 388 7.98 13.20 32.62
N ILE A 389 8.23 11.90 32.79
CA ILE A 389 7.41 10.84 32.16
C ILE A 389 6.48 10.25 33.21
N ALA A 390 5.17 10.47 33.05
CA ALA A 390 4.17 10.06 34.04
C ALA A 390 4.21 8.55 34.33
N ALA A 391 4.36 7.72 33.31
CA ALA A 391 4.45 6.26 33.46
C ALA A 391 5.66 5.79 34.30
N CYS A 392 6.70 6.62 34.42
CA CYS A 392 7.90 6.39 35.23
C CYS A 392 7.81 7.00 36.65
N LYS A 393 6.63 7.52 37.04
CA LYS A 393 6.39 8.06 38.40
C LYS A 393 6.28 7.00 39.48
N LYS A 394 5.97 5.74 39.15
CA LYS A 394 5.78 4.67 40.14
C LYS A 394 6.92 3.64 40.17
N LYS A 395 7.55 3.37 39.01
CA LYS A 395 8.68 2.44 38.85
C LYS A 395 9.74 3.07 37.94
N SER A 396 11.00 2.63 38.06
CA SER A 396 12.09 3.08 37.19
C SER A 396 11.87 2.63 35.73
N CYS A 397 12.22 3.50 34.79
CA CYS A 397 12.23 3.18 33.37
C CYS A 397 13.66 3.10 32.84
N ASN A 398 13.87 2.29 31.80
CA ASN A 398 15.10 2.29 31.04
C ASN A 398 14.97 3.26 29.86
N VAL A 399 15.99 4.06 29.64
CA VAL A 399 16.08 5.02 28.56
C VAL A 399 17.25 4.63 27.68
N PHE A 400 16.96 4.36 26.42
CA PHE A 400 17.93 4.01 25.41
C PHE A 400 18.12 5.21 24.49
N VAL A 401 19.38 5.54 24.21
CA VAL A 401 19.72 6.59 23.25
C VAL A 401 20.40 5.92 22.06
N TYR A 402 19.93 6.25 20.87
CA TYR A 402 20.49 5.81 19.60
C TYR A 402 20.92 7.02 18.76
N ARG A 403 21.97 6.83 17.98
CA ARG A 403 22.36 7.73 16.90
C ARG A 403 21.80 7.19 15.60
N LEU A 404 21.17 8.08 14.82
CA LEU A 404 20.63 7.76 13.51
C LEU A 404 21.57 8.27 12.42
N PRO A 405 21.61 7.63 11.24
CA PRO A 405 22.36 8.10 10.08
C PRO A 405 21.80 9.44 9.58
N ALA A 406 22.63 10.17 8.83
CA ALA A 406 22.21 11.40 8.16
C ALA A 406 21.13 11.11 7.10
N SER A 407 21.32 10.04 6.31
CA SER A 407 20.33 9.57 5.34
C SER A 407 19.05 9.09 6.01
N THR A 408 17.90 9.50 5.45
CA THR A 408 16.55 9.11 5.87
C THR A 408 16.06 7.82 5.22
N ASN A 409 16.82 7.28 4.27
CA ASN A 409 16.50 6.03 3.57
C ASN A 409 17.13 4.80 4.24
N SER A 410 17.81 4.99 5.37
CA SER A 410 18.46 3.92 6.12
C SER A 410 17.67 3.56 7.37
N ALA A 411 17.54 2.27 7.62
CA ALA A 411 17.02 1.70 8.86
C ALA A 411 18.09 1.54 9.96
N ALA A 412 19.36 1.88 9.68
CA ALA A 412 20.44 1.67 10.63
C ALA A 412 20.27 2.52 11.90
N VAL A 413 20.51 1.90 13.06
CA VAL A 413 20.51 2.59 14.35
C VAL A 413 21.76 2.19 15.13
N THR A 414 22.52 3.16 15.62
CA THR A 414 23.69 2.89 16.47
C THR A 414 23.32 3.10 17.92
N TRP A 415 23.39 2.05 18.75
CA TRP A 415 23.21 2.18 20.19
C TRP A 415 24.32 3.05 20.81
N VAL A 416 23.92 4.04 21.61
CA VAL A 416 24.84 5.01 22.24
C VAL A 416 25.02 4.72 23.74
N GLY A 417 23.92 4.32 24.40
CA GLY A 417 23.92 4.02 25.82
C GLY A 417 22.52 3.77 26.39
N THR A 418 22.50 3.16 27.56
CA THR A 418 21.29 2.87 28.34
C THR A 418 21.38 3.56 29.70
N TYR A 419 20.28 4.16 30.14
CA TYR A 419 20.21 4.95 31.37
C TYR A 419 18.96 4.59 32.18
N LYS A 420 19.04 4.65 33.50
CA LYS A 420 17.88 4.47 34.37
C LYS A 420 17.26 5.83 34.71
N LEU A 421 15.99 6.02 34.37
CA LEU A 421 15.21 7.16 34.82
C LEU A 421 14.64 6.89 36.21
N LYS A 422 15.13 7.61 37.22
CA LYS A 422 14.63 7.52 38.60
C LYS A 422 13.20 8.07 38.69
N LYS A 423 12.44 7.52 39.64
CA LYS A 423 11.03 7.83 39.92
C LYS A 423 10.77 9.34 39.94
N GLY A 424 9.89 9.83 39.07
CA GLY A 424 9.43 11.23 39.04
C GLY A 424 10.48 12.28 38.63
N LYS A 425 11.68 11.87 38.23
CA LYS A 425 12.75 12.77 37.79
C LYS A 425 12.66 13.02 36.28
N GLN A 426 13.27 14.12 35.83
CA GLN A 426 13.53 14.37 34.42
C GLN A 426 14.74 13.57 33.96
N LEU A 427 14.78 13.22 32.68
CA LEU A 427 15.99 12.67 32.08
C LEU A 427 16.98 13.81 31.90
N SER A 428 18.21 13.60 32.34
CA SER A 428 19.35 14.49 32.05
C SER A 428 20.61 13.64 31.99
N VAL A 429 21.06 13.31 30.78
CA VAL A 429 22.24 12.48 30.56
C VAL A 429 23.27 13.23 29.73
N SER A 430 24.54 13.11 30.12
CA SER A 430 25.67 13.73 29.42
C SER A 430 26.44 12.67 28.66
N LEU A 431 26.52 12.83 27.34
CA LEU A 431 27.19 11.95 26.41
C LEU A 431 28.50 12.57 25.94
N ALA A 432 29.56 11.78 25.77
CA ALA A 432 30.80 12.24 25.16
C ALA A 432 30.58 12.66 23.70
N LYS A 433 31.30 13.68 23.20
CA LYS A 433 31.22 14.15 21.81
C LYS A 433 31.22 13.01 20.79
N LYS A 434 32.16 12.05 20.92
CA LYS A 434 32.31 10.92 19.97
C LYS A 434 31.06 10.05 19.81
N LYS A 435 30.20 10.02 20.84
CA LYS A 435 28.96 9.24 20.85
C LYS A 435 27.81 9.95 20.14
N LEU A 436 27.72 11.28 20.30
CA LEU A 436 26.64 12.08 19.75
C LEU A 436 27.10 13.53 19.56
N THR A 437 27.37 13.94 18.31
CA THR A 437 27.87 15.28 17.93
C THR A 437 26.75 16.20 17.46
N LYS A 438 27.03 17.52 17.41
CA LYS A 438 26.15 18.51 16.77
C LYS A 438 25.81 18.08 15.33
N GLY A 439 24.55 18.26 14.93
CA GLY A 439 24.04 17.85 13.62
C GLY A 439 23.60 16.38 13.55
N ASN A 440 24.01 15.52 14.50
CA ASN A 440 23.56 14.13 14.49
C ASN A 440 22.07 14.06 14.75
N ARG A 441 21.41 13.18 14.02
CA ARG A 441 20.07 12.70 14.31
C ARG A 441 20.15 11.68 15.44
N TYR A 442 19.18 11.70 16.34
CA TYR A 442 19.11 10.80 17.49
C TYR A 442 17.69 10.32 17.75
N LEU A 443 17.61 9.19 18.44
CA LEU A 443 16.37 8.59 18.92
C LEU A 443 16.50 8.28 20.40
N VAL A 444 15.48 8.64 21.18
CA VAL A 444 15.35 8.30 22.60
C VAL A 444 14.16 7.38 22.77
N VAL A 445 14.40 6.15 23.22
CA VAL A 445 13.36 5.16 23.48
C VAL A 445 13.27 4.93 24.99
N VAL A 446 12.06 5.01 25.55
CA VAL A 446 11.82 4.80 26.97
C VAL A 446 10.97 3.56 27.15
N ARG A 447 11.48 2.58 27.91
CA ARG A 447 10.79 1.32 28.21
C ARG A 447 10.61 1.13 29.71
N LYS A 448 9.51 0.46 30.07
CA LYS A 448 9.25 -0.04 31.42
C LYS A 448 9.24 -1.56 31.34
N GLY A 449 10.32 -2.20 31.78
CA GLY A 449 10.59 -3.59 31.40
C GLY A 449 10.83 -3.67 29.89
N ARG A 450 10.07 -4.53 29.20
CA ARG A 450 10.08 -4.65 27.73
C ARG A 450 9.09 -3.72 27.02
N ALA A 451 8.10 -3.19 27.72
CA ALA A 451 7.03 -2.39 27.11
C ALA A 451 7.52 -0.98 26.75
N LEU A 452 7.22 -0.54 25.53
CA LEU A 452 7.41 0.84 25.11
C LEU A 452 6.50 1.77 25.94
N VAL A 453 7.09 2.81 26.51
CA VAL A 453 6.35 3.89 27.19
C VAL A 453 6.16 5.07 26.25
N THR A 454 7.24 5.51 25.62
CA THR A 454 7.26 6.62 24.68
C THR A 454 8.61 6.66 23.97
N THR A 455 8.65 7.39 22.87
CA THR A 455 9.84 7.59 22.05
C THR A 455 9.84 9.00 21.45
N SER A 456 11.02 9.46 21.07
CA SER A 456 11.24 10.77 20.48
C SER A 456 12.49 10.78 19.62
N LYS A 457 12.39 11.35 18.42
CA LYS A 457 13.53 11.62 17.55
C LYS A 457 13.85 13.11 17.54
N GLY A 458 15.10 13.45 17.23
CA GLY A 458 15.49 14.84 17.02
C GLY A 458 16.88 14.98 16.42
N THR A 459 17.35 16.23 16.34
CA THR A 459 18.71 16.58 15.90
C THR A 459 19.43 17.33 17.01
N VAL A 460 20.70 17.01 17.22
CA VAL A 460 21.55 17.66 18.22
C VAL A 460 21.85 19.09 17.77
N ARG A 461 21.53 20.05 18.63
CA ARG A 461 21.78 21.49 18.39
C ARG A 461 23.13 21.94 18.94
#